data_AF-A0A7S3IV17-F1
#
_entry.id   AF-A0A7S3IV17-F1
#
_cell.length_a   1.000
_cell.length_b   1.000
_cell.length_c   1.000
_cell.angle_alpha   90.00
_cell.angle_beta   90.00
_cell.angle_gamma   90.00
#
_symmetry.space_group_name_H-M   'P 1'
#
loop_
_entity.id
_entity.type
_entity.pdbx_description
1 polymer ?
#
loop_
_entity_poly.entity_id
_entity_poly.type
_entity_poly.pdbx_seq_one_letter_code
_entity_poly.pdbx_strand_id
1 'polypeptide(L)'
;EEMVEALEPLMTSKTGKMTPDERTLIAVSFKNRLKPHLKVWRTLKAIEMFEKFDKYDKYINEYKDKSRQRLDEECQKSIDMIQKSILESPNRQEDEETLAYFHKVKGDYYRYLTEVAIEDRLTHAREQALKCYQ
;
A
#
# COMPACT_ATOMS: atom_id res chain seq x y z
N GLU A 1 -1.09 -13.51 0.37
CA GLU A 1 -2.46 -12.99 0.51
C GLU A 1 -2.97 -13.32 1.91
N GLU A 2 -3.00 -14.61 2.27
CA GLU A 2 -3.57 -15.17 3.52
C GLU A 2 -3.28 -14.43 4.84
N MET A 3 -2.11 -13.80 5.02
CA MET A 3 -1.75 -13.19 6.31
C MET A 3 -2.58 -11.94 6.64
N VAL A 4 -2.94 -11.12 5.64
CA VAL A 4 -3.74 -9.91 5.91
C VAL A 4 -5.17 -10.32 6.27
N GLU A 5 -5.73 -11.29 5.54
CA GLU A 5 -7.06 -11.82 5.82
C GLU A 5 -7.10 -12.54 7.18
N ALA A 6 -6.09 -13.35 7.52
CA ALA A 6 -6.01 -14.02 8.81
C ALA A 6 -5.92 -13.07 10.01
N LEU A 7 -5.41 -11.85 9.80
CA LEU A 7 -5.32 -10.81 10.83
C LEU A 7 -6.54 -9.87 10.86
N GLU A 8 -7.52 -10.05 9.97
CA GLU A 8 -8.72 -9.22 9.95
C GLU A 8 -9.48 -9.17 11.28
N PRO A 9 -9.69 -10.30 12.01
CA PRO A 9 -10.35 -10.26 13.32
C PRO A 9 -9.60 -9.42 14.35
N LEU A 10 -8.26 -9.35 14.26
CA LEU A 10 -7.44 -8.50 15.13
C LEU A 10 -7.67 -7.02 14.82
N MET A 11 -7.90 -6.67 13.56
CA MET A 11 -8.21 -5.31 13.13
C MET A 11 -9.62 -4.91 13.57
N THR A 12 -10.63 -5.73 13.30
CA THR A 12 -12.05 -5.37 13.45
C THR A 12 -12.64 -5.67 14.83
N SER A 13 -12.31 -6.83 15.40
CA SER A 13 -13.08 -7.41 16.52
C SER A 13 -12.38 -7.30 17.87
N LYS A 14 -11.05 -7.11 17.89
CA LYS A 14 -10.32 -6.89 19.15
C LYS A 14 -10.84 -5.63 19.85
N THR A 15 -11.14 -5.73 21.13
CA THR A 15 -11.49 -4.62 22.02
C THR A 15 -10.26 -4.11 22.77
N GLY A 16 -10.26 -2.83 23.13
CA GLY A 16 -9.14 -2.19 23.83
C GLY A 16 -7.97 -1.83 22.91
N LYS A 17 -6.89 -1.33 23.52
CA LYS A 17 -5.72 -0.81 22.79
C LYS A 17 -4.93 -1.93 22.09
N MET A 18 -4.40 -1.63 20.91
CA MET A 18 -3.46 -2.52 20.24
C MET A 18 -2.07 -2.40 20.86
N THR A 19 -1.40 -3.52 21.06
CA THR A 19 -0.01 -3.51 21.50
C THR A 19 0.93 -3.10 20.36
N PRO A 20 2.15 -2.63 20.66
CA PRO A 20 3.16 -2.35 19.63
C PRO A 20 3.43 -3.53 18.70
N ASP A 21 3.42 -4.75 19.23
CA ASP A 21 3.66 -5.97 18.45
C ASP A 21 2.50 -6.30 17.52
N GLU A 22 1.25 -6.11 17.96
CA GLU A 22 0.07 -6.29 17.12
C GLU A 22 0.05 -5.30 15.96
N ARG A 23 0.33 -4.01 16.24
CA ARG A 23 0.47 -2.98 15.21
C ARG A 23 1.53 -3.34 14.18
N THR A 24 2.69 -3.79 14.67
CA THR A 24 3.82 -4.20 13.83
C THR A 24 3.47 -5.42 12.98
N LEU A 25 2.81 -6.43 13.56
CA LEU A 25 2.40 -7.64 12.88
C LEU A 25 1.46 -7.34 11.71
N ILE A 26 0.47 -6.47 11.91
CA ILE A 26 -0.45 -6.01 10.87
C ILE A 26 0.30 -5.20 9.81
N ALA A 27 1.14 -4.23 10.19
CA ALA A 27 1.91 -3.47 9.20
C ALA A 27 2.84 -4.34 8.35
N VAL A 28 3.45 -5.36 8.97
CA VAL A 28 4.31 -6.32 8.27
C VAL A 28 3.50 -7.17 7.29
N SER A 29 2.27 -7.58 7.63
CA SER A 29 1.42 -8.36 6.73
C SER A 29 1.08 -7.56 5.45
N PHE A 30 0.62 -6.33 5.59
CA PHE A 30 0.36 -5.44 4.45
C PHE A 30 1.63 -5.20 3.62
N LYS A 31 2.76 -4.90 4.30
CA LYS A 31 4.03 -4.64 3.61
C LYS A 31 4.48 -5.85 2.79
N ASN A 32 4.37 -7.05 3.36
CA ASN A 32 4.76 -8.29 2.69
C ASN A 32 3.83 -8.66 1.54
N ARG A 33 2.54 -8.27 1.61
CA ARG A 33 1.62 -8.39 0.48
C ARG A 33 2.04 -7.52 -0.71
N LEU A 34 2.44 -6.27 -0.49
CA LEU A 34 2.77 -5.35 -1.58
C LEU A 34 4.20 -5.53 -2.15
N LYS A 35 5.16 -5.95 -1.32
CA LYS A 35 6.59 -6.06 -1.66
C LYS A 35 6.88 -6.74 -3.01
N PRO A 36 6.29 -7.90 -3.36
CA PRO A 36 6.55 -8.56 -4.64
C PRO A 36 6.15 -7.69 -5.84
N HIS A 37 5.03 -6.98 -5.76
CA HIS A 37 4.53 -6.10 -6.82
C HIS A 37 5.47 -4.91 -7.03
N LEU A 38 5.92 -4.26 -5.94
CA LEU A 38 6.92 -3.18 -6.00
C LEU A 38 8.23 -3.65 -6.62
N LYS A 39 8.68 -4.87 -6.29
CA LYS A 39 9.91 -5.45 -6.85
C LYS A 39 9.77 -5.62 -8.37
N VAL A 40 8.67 -6.22 -8.84
CA VAL A 40 8.40 -6.40 -10.27
C VAL A 40 8.37 -5.04 -10.99
N TRP A 41 7.61 -4.07 -10.47
CA TRP A 41 7.52 -2.73 -11.04
C TRP A 41 8.88 -2.06 -11.20
N ARG A 42 9.68 -2.05 -10.12
CA ARG A 42 11.02 -1.42 -10.12
C ARG A 42 12.00 -2.16 -11.03
N THR A 43 11.93 -3.49 -11.10
CA THR A 43 12.73 -4.27 -12.04
C THR A 43 12.38 -3.92 -13.49
N LEU A 44 11.11 -3.78 -13.83
CA LEU A 44 10.69 -3.39 -15.19
C LEU A 44 11.17 -1.99 -15.55
N LYS A 45 11.03 -1.02 -14.64
CA LYS A 45 11.59 0.32 -14.83
C LYS A 45 13.10 0.32 -15.04
N ALA A 46 13.82 -0.55 -14.32
CA ALA A 46 15.26 -0.67 -14.50
C ALA A 46 15.63 -1.31 -15.85
N ILE A 47 14.87 -2.32 -16.31
CA ILE A 47 15.09 -2.95 -17.62
C ILE A 47 14.92 -1.94 -18.77
N GLU A 48 13.92 -1.06 -18.69
CA GLU A 48 13.65 -0.01 -19.67
C GLU A 48 14.79 1.00 -19.82
N MET A 49 15.68 1.13 -18.83
CA MET A 49 16.83 2.03 -18.90
C MET A 49 18.03 1.45 -19.67
N PHE A 50 17.99 0.18 -20.10
CA PHE A 50 19.10 -0.47 -20.79
C PHE A 50 18.81 -0.63 -22.30
N GLU A 51 19.56 0.09 -23.13
CA GLU A 51 19.45 0.10 -24.61
C GLU A 51 19.48 -1.29 -25.27
N LYS A 52 20.15 -2.27 -24.64
CA LYS A 52 20.18 -3.66 -25.13
C LYS A 52 18.81 -4.34 -25.21
N PHE A 53 17.79 -3.76 -24.57
CA PHE A 53 16.43 -4.29 -24.53
C PHE A 53 15.43 -3.52 -25.40
N ASP A 54 15.83 -2.47 -26.12
CA ASP A 54 14.91 -1.60 -26.91
C ASP A 54 14.07 -2.39 -27.93
N LYS A 55 14.65 -3.45 -28.54
CA LYS A 55 13.92 -4.33 -29.46
C LYS A 55 12.73 -5.08 -28.82
N TYR A 56 12.62 -5.06 -27.49
CA TYR A 56 11.55 -5.67 -26.71
C TYR A 56 10.60 -4.64 -26.08
N ASP A 57 10.72 -3.35 -26.39
CA ASP A 57 9.95 -2.26 -25.78
C ASP A 57 8.45 -2.50 -25.78
N LYS A 58 7.91 -3.04 -26.87
CA LYS A 58 6.47 -3.38 -26.95
C LYS A 58 6.06 -4.34 -25.84
N TYR A 59 6.83 -5.39 -25.61
CA TYR A 59 6.54 -6.41 -24.59
C TYR A 59 6.78 -5.88 -23.18
N ILE A 60 7.84 -5.09 -23.00
CA ILE A 60 8.18 -4.46 -21.72
C ILE A 60 7.07 -3.49 -21.31
N ASN A 61 6.62 -2.63 -22.21
CA ASN A 61 5.56 -1.67 -21.94
C ASN A 61 4.20 -2.33 -21.66
N GLU A 62 3.81 -3.35 -22.43
CA GLU A 62 2.57 -4.09 -22.16
C GLU A 62 2.59 -4.74 -20.76
N TYR A 63 3.70 -5.36 -20.38
CA TYR A 63 3.82 -5.99 -19.07
C TYR A 63 3.94 -4.95 -17.93
N LYS A 64 4.61 -3.82 -18.21
CA LYS A 64 4.68 -2.67 -17.29
C LYS A 64 3.28 -2.14 -16.99
N ASP A 65 2.43 -1.95 -17.99
CA ASP A 65 1.05 -1.47 -17.77
C ASP A 65 0.22 -2.44 -16.93
N LYS A 66 0.33 -3.75 -17.18
CA LYS A 66 -0.30 -4.79 -16.34
C LYS A 66 0.22 -4.74 -14.89
N SER A 67 1.54 -4.63 -14.72
CA SER A 67 2.16 -4.52 -13.40
C SER A 67 1.76 -3.23 -12.67
N ARG A 68 1.60 -2.13 -13.41
CA ARG A 68 1.16 -0.83 -12.91
C ARG A 68 -0.25 -0.93 -12.34
N GLN A 69 -1.19 -1.43 -13.14
CA GLN A 69 -2.59 -1.61 -12.73
C GLN A 69 -2.70 -2.52 -11.50
N ARG A 70 -1.97 -3.64 -11.48
CA ARG A 70 -2.00 -4.55 -10.32
C ARG A 70 -1.43 -3.93 -9.05
N LEU A 71 -0.31 -3.20 -9.15
CA LEU A 71 0.28 -2.52 -7.99
C LEU A 71 -0.65 -1.42 -7.48
N ASP A 72 -1.28 -0.69 -8.39
CA ASP A 72 -2.27 0.33 -8.08
C ASP A 72 -3.50 -0.25 -7.34
N GLU A 73 -4.08 -1.34 -7.85
CA GLU A 73 -5.19 -2.05 -7.21
C GLU A 73 -4.82 -2.56 -5.80
N GLU A 74 -3.65 -3.17 -5.63
CA GLU A 74 -3.22 -3.69 -4.31
C GLU A 74 -2.92 -2.57 -3.31
N CYS A 75 -2.39 -1.43 -3.78
CA CYS A 75 -2.27 -0.23 -2.96
C CYS A 75 -3.65 0.28 -2.51
N GLN A 76 -4.60 0.41 -3.43
CA GLN A 76 -5.95 0.89 -3.12
C GLN A 76 -6.67 -0.04 -2.14
N LYS A 77 -6.61 -1.36 -2.36
CA LYS A 77 -7.16 -2.34 -1.42
C LYS A 77 -6.57 -2.19 -0.02
N SER A 78 -5.25 -2.03 0.07
CA SER A 78 -4.56 -1.86 1.36
C SER A 78 -5.01 -0.57 2.06
N ILE A 79 -5.13 0.53 1.32
CA ILE A 79 -5.63 1.82 1.82
C ILE A 79 -7.05 1.66 2.37
N ASP A 80 -7.94 1.04 1.60
CA ASP A 80 -9.34 0.86 1.96
C ASP A 80 -9.50 -0.05 3.20
N MET A 81 -8.70 -1.11 3.30
CA MET A 81 -8.69 -1.99 4.47
C MET A 81 -8.19 -1.28 5.71
N ILE A 82 -7.11 -0.50 5.62
CA ILE A 82 -6.61 0.29 6.76
C ILE A 82 -7.66 1.32 7.20
N GLN A 83 -8.29 1.99 6.23
CA GLN A 83 -9.32 2.98 6.51
C GLN A 83 -10.51 2.35 7.25
N LYS A 84 -11.12 1.31 6.67
CA LYS A 84 -12.36 0.72 7.19
C LYS A 84 -12.14 -0.11 8.45
N SER A 85 -11.12 -0.97 8.46
CA SER A 85 -10.95 -1.97 9.52
C SER A 85 -10.23 -1.42 10.74
N ILE A 86 -9.50 -0.31 10.62
CA ILE A 86 -8.70 0.25 11.72
C ILE A 86 -9.08 1.71 12.00
N LEU A 87 -8.96 2.60 11.03
CA LEU A 87 -9.12 4.04 11.28
C LEU A 87 -10.57 4.44 11.59
N GLU A 88 -11.54 3.80 10.92
CA GLU A 88 -12.98 4.01 11.14
C GLU A 88 -13.56 3.05 12.19
N SER A 89 -12.75 2.15 12.75
CA SER A 89 -13.23 1.18 13.72
C SER A 89 -13.64 1.88 15.03
N PRO A 90 -14.88 1.68 15.52
CA PRO A 90 -15.34 2.28 16.76
C PRO A 90 -14.49 1.80 17.96
N ASN A 91 -13.93 0.61 17.88
CA ASN A 91 -13.07 0.01 18.90
C ASN A 91 -11.66 0.65 18.98
N ARG A 92 -11.35 1.61 18.10
CA ARG A 92 -10.01 2.24 17.98
C ARG A 92 -10.01 3.75 18.20
N GLN A 93 -11.17 4.38 18.36
CA GLN A 93 -11.26 5.86 18.40
C GLN A 93 -10.54 6.48 19.60
N GLU A 94 -10.38 5.74 20.71
CA GLU A 94 -9.65 6.18 21.91
C GLU A 94 -8.16 5.76 21.91
N ASP A 95 -7.69 5.05 20.89
CA ASP A 95 -6.31 4.57 20.78
C ASP A 95 -5.50 5.41 19.80
N GLU A 96 -5.19 6.64 20.21
CA GLU A 96 -4.50 7.65 19.42
C GLU A 96 -3.17 7.15 18.83
N GLU A 97 -2.41 6.36 19.59
CA GLU A 97 -1.15 5.80 19.10
C GLU A 97 -1.36 4.83 17.92
N THR A 98 -2.40 4.00 18.00
CA THR A 98 -2.74 3.07 16.92
C THR A 98 -3.25 3.81 15.71
N LEU A 99 -4.11 4.82 15.90
CA LEU A 99 -4.59 5.67 14.81
C LEU A 99 -3.42 6.39 14.12
N ALA A 100 -2.53 7.06 14.86
CA ALA A 100 -1.37 7.73 14.31
C ALA A 100 -0.44 6.77 13.56
N TYR A 101 -0.21 5.58 14.11
CA TYR A 101 0.59 4.53 13.46
C TYR A 101 -0.01 4.12 12.11
N PHE A 102 -1.32 3.85 12.06
CA PHE A 102 -1.97 3.41 10.83
C PHE A 102 -2.27 4.53 9.84
N HIS A 103 -2.37 5.79 10.29
CA HIS A 103 -2.33 6.95 9.40
C HIS A 103 -1.01 7.02 8.63
N LYS A 104 0.12 6.87 9.34
CA LYS A 104 1.44 6.78 8.70
C LYS A 104 1.51 5.61 7.71
N VAL A 105 1.03 4.42 8.10
CA VAL A 105 1.01 3.24 7.21
C VAL A 105 0.17 3.51 5.96
N LYS A 106 -1.03 4.12 6.10
CA LYS A 106 -1.87 4.54 4.97
C LYS A 106 -1.14 5.53 4.05
N GLY A 107 -0.42 6.49 4.63
CA GLY A 107 0.42 7.44 3.90
C GLY A 107 1.51 6.75 3.07
N ASP A 108 2.14 5.69 3.61
CA ASP A 108 3.12 4.89 2.86
C ASP A 108 2.51 4.21 1.62
N TYR A 109 1.25 3.73 1.69
CA TYR A 109 0.56 3.18 0.52
C TYR A 109 0.20 4.23 -0.52
N TYR A 110 -0.27 5.41 -0.11
CA TYR A 110 -0.44 6.53 -1.03
C TYR A 110 0.89 6.95 -1.66
N ARG A 111 2.00 6.94 -0.91
CA ARG A 111 3.33 7.20 -1.45
C ARG A 111 3.73 6.15 -2.49
N TYR A 112 3.47 4.87 -2.28
CA TYR A 112 3.72 3.85 -3.31
C TYR A 112 2.84 4.03 -4.54
N LEU A 113 1.60 4.48 -4.37
CA LEU A 113 0.70 4.82 -5.48
C LEU A 113 1.31 5.91 -6.38
N THR A 114 2.07 6.87 -5.83
CA THR A 114 2.77 7.88 -6.64
C THR A 114 3.83 7.29 -7.58
N GLU A 115 4.36 6.08 -7.32
CA GLU A 115 5.33 5.43 -8.22
C GLU A 115 4.70 4.90 -9.52
N VAL A 116 3.36 4.70 -9.52
CA VAL A 116 2.59 4.09 -10.61
C VAL A 116 1.49 4.99 -11.18
N ALA A 117 1.07 6.01 -10.43
CA ALA A 117 -0.01 6.90 -10.81
C ALA A 117 0.38 7.83 -11.98
N ILE A 118 -0.62 8.22 -12.76
CA ILE A 118 -0.50 9.08 -13.94
C ILE A 118 -1.43 10.28 -13.74
N GLU A 119 -1.00 11.46 -14.23
CA GLU A 119 -1.82 12.69 -14.28
C GLU A 119 -2.53 12.99 -12.94
N ASP A 120 -3.85 13.15 -12.95
CA ASP A 120 -4.67 13.56 -11.80
C ASP A 120 -4.53 12.60 -10.62
N ARG A 121 -4.33 11.32 -10.89
CA ARG A 121 -4.16 10.31 -9.85
C ARG A 121 -2.86 10.50 -9.07
N LEU A 122 -1.82 11.02 -9.72
CA LEU A 122 -0.56 11.33 -9.06
C LEU A 122 -0.71 12.52 -8.10
N THR A 123 -1.42 13.56 -8.53
CA THR A 123 -1.72 14.72 -7.69
C THR A 123 -2.52 14.29 -6.46
N HIS A 124 -3.60 13.54 -6.67
CA HIS A 124 -4.42 13.00 -5.59
C HIS A 124 -3.60 12.14 -4.61
N ALA A 125 -2.79 11.21 -5.11
CA ALA A 125 -1.96 10.34 -4.28
C ALA A 125 -0.97 11.14 -3.42
N ARG A 126 -0.36 12.19 -3.97
CA ARG A 126 0.55 13.08 -3.22
C ARG A 126 -0.16 13.85 -2.12
N GLU A 127 -1.31 14.43 -2.42
CA GLU A 127 -2.10 15.16 -1.44
C GLU A 127 -2.57 14.25 -0.30
N GLN A 128 -3.03 13.03 -0.62
CA GLN A 128 -3.45 12.07 0.39
C GLN A 128 -2.28 11.56 1.22
N ALA A 129 -1.11 11.29 0.60
CA ALA A 129 0.10 10.93 1.34
C ALA A 129 0.49 12.04 2.33
N LEU A 130 0.48 13.30 1.89
CA LEU A 130 0.78 14.44 2.75
C LEU A 130 -0.21 14.56 3.91
N LYS A 131 -1.52 14.48 3.64
CA LYS A 131 -2.57 14.51 4.67
C LYS A 131 -2.45 13.37 5.69
N CYS A 132 -1.91 12.23 5.31
CA CYS A 132 -1.71 11.10 6.23
C CYS A 132 -0.50 11.26 7.14
N TYR A 133 0.48 12.08 6.76
CA TYR A 133 1.70 12.32 7.53
C TYR A 133 1.65 13.59 8.40
N GLN A 134 0.66 14.46 8.15
CA GLN A 134 0.34 15.64 8.98
C GLN A 134 -0.55 15.24 10.16
#